data_AF-A0A2W2BAN0-F1
#
_entry.id   AF-A0A2W2BAN0-F1
#
_cell.length_a   1.000
_cell.length_b   1.000
_cell.length_c   1.000
_cell.angle_alpha   90.00
_cell.angle_beta   90.00
_cell.angle_gamma   90.00
#
_symmetry.space_group_name_H-M   'P 1'
#
loop_
_entity.id
_entity.type
_entity.pdbx_description
1 polymer ?
#
loop_
_entity_poly.entity_id
_entity_poly.type
_entity_poly.pdbx_seq_one_letter_code
_entity_poly.pdbx_strand_id
1 'polypeptide(L)' 'MTFFPASLLERLGRSRKLKAYRKARAEAEALSDEDLADMGLKRYQLGHVARVRAFRT' A
#
# COMPACT_ATOMS: atom_id res chain seq x y z
N MET A 1 31.31 -11.13 -4.38
CA MET A 1 30.34 -10.25 -3.70
C MET A 1 29.65 -9.39 -4.75
N THR A 2 28.33 -9.45 -4.89
CA THR A 2 27.59 -8.55 -5.78
C THR A 2 27.41 -7.21 -5.07
N PHE A 3 28.12 -6.18 -5.53
CA PHE A 3 27.96 -4.82 -5.04
C PHE A 3 26.78 -4.16 -5.76
N PHE A 4 25.71 -3.86 -5.03
CA PHE A 4 24.59 -3.09 -5.57
C PHE A 4 24.77 -1.62 -5.21
N PRO A 5 24.74 -0.70 -6.18
CA PRO A 5 24.84 0.73 -5.90
C PRO A 5 23.64 1.19 -5.06
N ALA A 6 23.88 2.09 -4.11
CA ALA A 6 22.86 2.60 -3.20
C ALA A 6 21.62 3.16 -3.93
N SER A 7 21.83 3.81 -5.08
CA SER A 7 20.76 4.33 -5.94
C SER A 7 19.82 3.24 -6.48
N LEU A 8 20.34 2.03 -6.77
CA LEU A 8 19.54 0.90 -7.21
C LEU A 8 18.75 0.31 -6.04
N LEU A 9 19.36 0.21 -4.85
CA LEU A 9 18.69 -0.23 -3.63
C LEU A 9 17.54 0.72 -3.26
N GLU A 10 17.73 2.03 -3.35
CA GLU A 10 16.67 3.00 -3.16
C GLU A 10 15.53 2.85 -4.19
N ARG A 11 15.88 2.67 -5.47
CA ARG A 11 14.89 2.50 -6.55
C ARG A 11 14.06 1.23 -6.35
N LEU A 12 14.70 0.14 -5.94
CA LEU A 12 14.04 -1.12 -5.59
C LEU A 12 13.15 -0.97 -4.35
N GLY A 13 13.61 -0.25 -3.33
CA GLY A 13 12.82 0.08 -2.14
C GLY A 13 11.56 0.88 -2.48
N ARG A 14 11.69 1.93 -3.31
CA ARG A 14 10.55 2.73 -3.80
C ARG A 14 9.58 1.88 -4.63
N SER A 15 10.09 1.04 -5.52
CA SER A 15 9.27 0.14 -6.34
C SER A 15 8.47 -0.85 -5.48
N ARG A 16 9.10 -1.44 -4.45
CA ARG A 16 8.42 -2.33 -3.50
C ARG A 16 7.33 -1.61 -2.70
N LYS A 17 7.60 -0.41 -2.17
CA LYS A 17 6.59 0.39 -1.45
C LYS A 17 5.40 0.75 -2.36
N LEU A 18 5.67 1.13 -3.62
CA LEU A 18 4.61 1.40 -4.61
C LEU A 18 3.80 0.16 -4.98
N LYS A 19 4.45 -1.01 -5.11
CA LYS A 19 3.77 -2.28 -5.35
C LYS A 19 2.87 -2.66 -4.18
N ALA A 20 3.35 -2.51 -2.95
CA ALA A 20 2.56 -2.74 -1.73
C ALA A 20 1.36 -1.80 -1.66
N TYR A 21 1.55 -0.50 -1.97
CA TYR A 21 0.45 0.47 -2.04
C TYR A 21 -0.62 0.08 -3.06
N ARG A 22 -0.22 -0.28 -4.28
CA ARG A 22 -1.17 -0.70 -5.34
C ARG A 22 -1.97 -1.93 -4.92
N LYS A 23 -1.31 -2.91 -4.28
CA LYS A 23 -1.96 -4.11 -3.77
C LYS A 23 -2.97 -3.78 -2.66
N ALA A 24 -2.55 -3.04 -1.64
CA ALA A 24 -3.41 -2.64 -0.54
C ALA A 24 -4.61 -1.79 -1.00
N ARG A 25 -4.41 -0.96 -2.04
CA ARG A 25 -5.48 -0.20 -2.65
C ARG A 25 -6.48 -1.08 -3.41
N ALA A 26 -6.01 -2.03 -4.21
CA ALA A 26 -6.88 -2.97 -4.92
C ALA A 26 -7.69 -3.84 -3.94
N GLU A 27 -7.07 -4.31 -2.87
CA GLU A 27 -7.75 -5.06 -1.80
C GLU A 27 -8.82 -4.20 -1.11
N ALA A 28 -8.51 -2.93 -0.83
CA ALA A 28 -9.47 -2.02 -0.22
C ALA A 28 -10.63 -1.68 -1.17
N GLU A 29 -10.34 -1.44 -2.46
CA GLU A 29 -11.36 -1.17 -3.48
C GLU A 29 -12.31 -2.36 -3.69
N ALA A 30 -11.85 -3.59 -3.43
CA ALA A 30 -12.66 -4.80 -3.51
C ALA A 30 -13.60 -5.03 -2.32
N LEU A 31 -13.46 -4.28 -1.21
CA LEU A 31 -14.37 -4.38 -0.06
C LEU A 31 -15.79 -3.96 -0.43
N SER A 32 -16.80 -4.68 0.03
CA SER A 32 -18.19 -4.25 -0.10
C SER A 32 -18.50 -3.06 0.83
N ASP A 33 -19.59 -2.35 0.60
CA ASP A 33 -19.99 -1.27 1.53
C ASP A 33 -20.38 -1.82 2.92
N GLU A 34 -20.83 -3.08 2.98
CA GLU A 34 -21.09 -3.83 4.22
C GLU A 34 -19.80 -4.09 4.98
N ASP A 35 -18.76 -4.60 4.31
CA ASP A 35 -17.44 -4.79 4.92
C ASP A 35 -16.85 -3.47 5.42
N LEU A 36 -17.06 -2.38 4.66
CA LEU A 36 -16.63 -1.05 5.08
C LEU A 36 -17.38 -0.58 6.32
N ALA A 37 -18.68 -0.81 6.40
CA ALA A 37 -19.50 -0.47 7.55
C ALA A 37 -19.07 -1.26 8.80
N ASP A 38 -18.79 -2.56 8.67
CA ASP A 38 -18.31 -3.43 9.75
C ASP A 38 -16.93 -2.98 10.27
N MET A 39 -16.08 -2.48 9.38
CA MET A 39 -14.79 -1.87 9.75
C MET A 39 -14.92 -0.45 10.30
N GLY A 40 -16.12 0.15 10.30
CA GLY A 40 -16.33 1.56 10.67
C GLY A 40 -15.64 2.54 9.71
N LEU A 41 -15.42 2.14 8.45
CA LEU A 41 -14.73 2.90 7.44
C LEU A 41 -15.69 3.42 6.37
N LYS A 42 -15.35 4.58 5.81
CA LYS A 42 -16.01 5.13 4.62
C LYS A 42 -15.11 4.97 3.40
N ARG A 43 -15.72 4.81 2.22
CA ARG A 43 -15.00 4.50 0.97
C ARG A 43 -13.89 5.51 0.62
N TYR A 44 -14.10 6.79 0.89
CA TYR A 44 -13.08 7.83 0.66
C TYR A 44 -11.86 7.72 1.58
N GLN A 45 -11.96 7.00 2.71
CA GLN A 45 -10.85 6.80 3.66
C GLN A 45 -9.89 5.68 3.19
N LEU A 46 -10.31 4.83 2.26
CA LEU A 46 -9.53 3.68 1.81
C LEU A 46 -8.19 4.07 1.20
N GLY A 47 -8.13 5.18 0.48
CA GLY A 47 -6.87 5.71 -0.06
C GLY A 47 -5.87 6.05 1.05
N HIS A 48 -6.34 6.58 2.17
CA HIS A 48 -5.51 6.87 3.34
C HIS A 48 -5.07 5.57 4.03
N VAL A 49 -5.98 4.62 4.25
CA VAL A 49 -5.69 3.31 4.87
C VAL A 49 -4.64 2.54 4.06
N ALA A 50 -4.80 2.46 2.74
CA ALA A 50 -3.84 1.79 1.85
C ALA A 50 -2.45 2.44 1.92
N ARG A 51 -2.40 3.78 2.02
CA ARG A 51 -1.14 4.52 2.17
C ARG A 51 -0.49 4.25 3.53
N VAL A 52 -1.24 4.32 4.63
CA VAL A 52 -0.70 4.02 5.97
C VAL A 52 -0.16 2.59 6.02
N ARG A 53 -0.90 1.60 5.52
CA ARG A 53 -0.44 0.20 5.47
C ARG A 53 0.85 0.01 4.65
N ALA A 54 0.96 0.68 3.50
CA ALA A 54 2.10 0.50 2.61
C ALA A 54 3.38 1.23 3.05
N PHE A 55 3.26 2.29 3.86
CA PHE A 55 4.38 3.17 4.20
C PHE A 55 4.76 3.20 5.69
N ARG A 56 4.03 2.50 6.59
CA ARG A 56 4.35 2.41 8.03
C ARG A 56 5.49 1.43 8.38
N THR A 57 6.26 0.97 7.39
CA THR A 57 7.52 0.22 7.54
C THR A 57 8.73 1.10 7.30
#